data_AF-A0A660W2D0-F1
#
_entry.id   AF-A0A660W2D0-F1
#
_cell.length_a   1.000
_cell.length_b   1.000
_cell.length_c   1.000
_cell.angle_alpha   90.00
_cell.angle_beta   90.00
_cell.angle_gamma   90.00
#
_symmetry.space_group_name_H-M   'P 1'
#
loop_
_entity.id
_entity.type
_entity.pdbx_description
1 polymer ?
#
loop_
_entity_poly.entity_id
_entity_poly.type
_entity_poly.pdbx_seq_one_letter_code
_entity_poly.pdbx_strand_id
1 'polypeptide(L)'
;MLAIKNNLMAQGAARNLGISYNKLAASVQRLSSGLRINSSKDDAAGLAVRELIRADVAALNQGTRNANDGVSMLQTAEGALGEVDAILIRMRELAEQA
;
A
#
# COMPACT_ATOMS: atom_id res chain seq x y z
N MET A 1 -39.66 -31.02 -36.74
CA MET A 1 -39.19 -31.30 -35.36
C MET A 1 -38.03 -30.36 -34.96
N LEU A 2 -38.26 -29.05 -34.88
CA LEU A 2 -37.24 -28.11 -34.37
C LEU A 2 -37.57 -27.66 -32.95
N ALA A 3 -38.85 -27.40 -32.66
CA ALA A 3 -39.33 -26.96 -31.35
C ALA A 3 -39.27 -28.04 -30.23
N ILE A 4 -39.35 -29.34 -30.59
CA ILE A 4 -39.25 -30.46 -29.63
C ILE A 4 -37.79 -30.82 -29.33
N LYS A 5 -36.87 -30.63 -30.29
CA LYS A 5 -35.45 -30.98 -30.14
C LYS A 5 -34.61 -29.87 -29.52
N ASN A 6 -34.97 -28.60 -29.72
CA ASN A 6 -34.31 -27.47 -29.10
C ASN A 6 -35.36 -26.51 -28.51
N ASN A 7 -35.46 -26.51 -27.18
CA ASN A 7 -36.31 -25.59 -26.45
C ASN A 7 -35.59 -24.25 -26.30
N LEU A 8 -35.75 -23.38 -27.31
CA LEU A 8 -35.14 -22.05 -27.37
C LEU A 8 -35.51 -21.16 -26.16
N MET A 9 -36.71 -21.31 -25.60
CA MET A 9 -37.14 -20.58 -24.40
C MET A 9 -36.35 -21.04 -23.16
N ALA A 10 -36.19 -22.35 -22.97
CA ALA A 10 -35.36 -22.91 -21.90
C ALA A 10 -33.87 -22.54 -22.10
N GLN A 11 -33.38 -22.54 -23.34
CA GLN A 11 -32.02 -22.13 -23.66
C GLN A 11 -31.79 -20.63 -23.37
N GLY A 12 -32.76 -19.78 -23.66
CA GLY A 12 -32.75 -18.36 -23.31
C GLY A 12 -32.75 -18.13 -21.80
N ALA A 13 -33.60 -18.85 -21.06
CA ALA A 13 -33.64 -18.82 -19.60
C ALA A 13 -32.31 -19.29 -18.98
N ALA A 14 -31.73 -20.39 -19.48
CA ALA A 14 -30.44 -20.90 -19.03
C ALA A 14 -29.29 -19.93 -19.31
N ARG A 15 -29.29 -19.26 -20.47
CA ARG A 15 -28.30 -18.22 -20.81
C ARG A 15 -28.42 -17.03 -19.86
N ASN A 16 -29.63 -16.53 -19.61
CA ASN A 16 -29.85 -15.43 -18.67
C ASN A 16 -29.45 -15.80 -17.24
N LEU A 17 -29.77 -17.02 -16.81
CA LEU A 17 -29.34 -17.55 -15.52
C LEU A 17 -27.80 -17.59 -15.42
N GLY A 18 -27.11 -18.07 -16.45
CA GLY A 18 -25.65 -18.06 -16.51
C GLY A 18 -25.04 -16.65 -16.44
N ILE A 19 -25.64 -15.67 -17.12
CA ILE A 19 -25.22 -14.26 -17.04
C ILE A 19 -25.41 -13.72 -15.61
N SER A 20 -26.55 -14.02 -14.96
CA SER A 20 -26.82 -13.61 -13.58
C SER A 20 -25.84 -14.23 -12.59
N TYR A 21 -25.52 -15.53 -12.73
CA TYR A 21 -24.51 -16.19 -11.91
C TYR A 21 -23.12 -15.56 -12.08
N ASN A 22 -22.72 -15.21 -13.31
CA ASN A 22 -21.43 -14.54 -13.55
C ASN A 22 -21.37 -13.15 -12.88
N LYS A 23 -22.46 -12.38 -12.94
CA LYS A 23 -22.55 -11.08 -12.25
C LYS A 23 -22.52 -11.22 -10.73
N LEU A 24 -23.19 -12.25 -10.19
CA LEU A 24 -23.17 -12.56 -8.77
C LEU A 24 -21.75 -12.93 -8.31
N ALA A 25 -21.07 -13.82 -9.04
CA ALA A 25 -19.70 -14.22 -8.74
C ALA A 25 -18.74 -13.02 -8.69
N ALA A 26 -18.83 -12.10 -9.66
CA ALA A 26 -18.04 -10.87 -9.66
C ALA A 26 -18.37 -9.97 -8.45
N SER A 27 -19.64 -9.86 -8.07
CA SER A 27 -20.07 -9.06 -6.91
C SER A 27 -19.56 -9.65 -5.59
N VAL A 28 -19.62 -10.98 -5.45
CA VAL A 28 -19.06 -11.70 -4.29
C VAL A 28 -17.54 -11.52 -4.21
N GLN A 29 -16.84 -11.57 -5.35
CA GLN A 29 -15.39 -11.33 -5.38
C GLN A 29 -15.02 -9.91 -4.93
N ARG A 30 -15.78 -8.89 -5.38
CA ARG A 30 -15.59 -7.49 -4.96
C ARG A 30 -15.95 -7.28 -3.48
N LEU A 31 -16.98 -7.95 -2.99
CA LEU A 31 -17.34 -7.93 -1.57
C LEU A 31 -16.24 -8.56 -0.71
N SER A 32 -15.71 -9.72 -1.13
CA SER A 32 -14.66 -10.44 -0.40
C SER A 32 -13.32 -9.70 -0.39
N SER A 33 -12.97 -8.99 -1.47
CA SER A 33 -11.74 -8.20 -1.52
C SER A 33 -11.89 -6.81 -0.92
N GLY A 34 -13.13 -6.30 -0.85
CA GLY A 34 -13.41 -4.89 -0.55
C GLY A 34 -12.98 -3.92 -1.66
N LEU A 35 -12.46 -4.43 -2.79
CA LEU A 35 -11.93 -3.64 -3.89
C LEU A 35 -12.92 -3.62 -5.05
N ARG A 36 -13.23 -2.43 -5.55
CA ARG A 36 -14.08 -2.25 -6.74
C ARG A 36 -13.44 -2.85 -8.01
N ILE A 37 -12.13 -2.74 -8.14
CA ILE A 37 -11.34 -3.23 -9.28
C ILE A 37 -10.50 -4.40 -8.79
N ASN A 38 -10.82 -5.62 -9.21
CA ASN A 38 -10.10 -6.82 -8.77
C ASN A 38 -9.13 -7.36 -9.82
N SER A 39 -9.39 -7.08 -11.10
CA SER A 39 -8.56 -7.53 -12.21
C SER A 39 -8.28 -6.40 -13.19
N SER A 40 -7.16 -6.49 -13.92
CA SER A 40 -6.86 -5.62 -15.07
C SER A 40 -7.91 -5.75 -16.17
N LYS A 41 -8.69 -6.84 -16.18
CA LYS A 41 -9.84 -7.02 -17.07
C LYS A 41 -11.03 -6.11 -16.74
N ASP A 42 -11.18 -5.71 -15.46
CA ASP A 42 -12.26 -4.82 -15.03
C ASP A 42 -11.92 -3.35 -15.38
N ASP A 43 -10.68 -2.94 -15.09
CA ASP A 43 -10.17 -1.58 -15.34
C ASP A 43 -8.63 -1.57 -15.21
N ALA A 44 -7.93 -1.71 -16.34
CA ALA A 44 -6.46 -1.76 -16.36
C ALA A 44 -5.82 -0.43 -15.90
N ALA A 45 -6.41 0.70 -16.29
CA ALA A 45 -5.89 2.02 -15.94
C ALA A 45 -6.11 2.33 -14.45
N GLY A 46 -7.32 2.07 -13.93
CA GLY A 46 -7.64 2.24 -12.52
C GLY A 46 -6.83 1.30 -11.62
N LEU A 47 -6.57 0.06 -12.08
CA LEU A 47 -5.68 -0.86 -11.37
C LEU A 47 -4.22 -0.34 -11.36
N ALA A 48 -3.70 0.14 -12.49
CA ALA A 48 -2.33 0.65 -12.58
C ALA A 48 -2.10 1.87 -11.66
N VAL A 49 -3.04 2.83 -11.67
CA VAL A 49 -2.98 4.01 -10.78
C VAL A 49 -3.06 3.58 -9.31
N ARG A 50 -3.90 2.60 -8.97
CA ARG A 50 -3.99 2.10 -7.60
C ARG A 50 -2.69 1.45 -7.14
N GLU A 51 -2.08 0.59 -7.96
CA GLU A 51 -0.82 -0.05 -7.58
C GLU A 51 0.33 0.97 -7.51
N LEU A 52 0.33 2.00 -8.36
CA LEU A 52 1.26 3.13 -8.23
C LEU A 52 1.10 3.84 -6.88
N ILE A 53 -0.12 4.25 -6.53
CA ILE A 53 -0.38 4.91 -5.23
C ILE A 53 0.00 4.00 -4.06
N ARG A 54 -0.26 2.69 -4.16
CA ARG A 54 0.13 1.72 -3.14
C ARG A 54 1.65 1.64 -2.98
N ALA A 55 2.39 1.68 -4.09
CA ALA A 55 3.85 1.73 -4.09
C ALA A 55 4.35 3.03 -3.46
N ASP A 56 3.77 4.18 -3.83
CA ASP A 56 4.11 5.48 -3.26
C ASP A 56 3.86 5.53 -1.75
N VAL A 57 2.73 5.00 -1.27
CA VAL A 57 2.43 4.90 0.17
C VAL A 57 3.48 4.03 0.88
N ALA A 58 3.88 2.91 0.30
CA ALA A 58 4.92 2.06 0.87
C ALA A 58 6.28 2.78 0.92
N ALA A 59 6.63 3.49 -0.15
CA ALA A 59 7.85 4.29 -0.24
C ALA A 59 7.86 5.44 0.78
N LEU A 60 6.76 6.18 0.91
CA LEU A 60 6.59 7.24 1.89
C LEU A 60 6.68 6.71 3.32
N ASN A 61 6.04 5.57 3.63
CA ASN A 61 6.15 4.94 4.94
C ASN A 61 7.59 4.55 5.28
N GLN A 62 8.36 4.06 4.31
CA GLN A 62 9.78 3.80 4.50
C GLN A 62 10.59 5.10 4.65
N GLY A 63 10.29 6.11 3.86
CA GLY A 63 10.90 7.44 3.96
C GLY A 63 10.72 8.06 5.34
N THR A 64 9.51 7.97 5.91
CA THR A 64 9.22 8.43 7.28
C THR A 64 10.05 7.69 8.32
N ARG A 65 10.18 6.35 8.20
CA ARG A 65 11.05 5.57 9.09
C ARG A 65 12.50 6.01 8.98
N ASN A 66 13.03 6.12 7.76
CA ASN A 66 14.40 6.57 7.53
C ASN A 66 14.65 7.98 8.09
N ALA A 67 13.68 8.89 7.96
CA ALA A 67 13.78 10.24 8.52
C ALA A 67 13.84 10.22 10.04
N ASN A 68 13.01 9.40 10.69
CA ASN A 68 13.02 9.23 12.15
C ASN A 68 14.33 8.61 12.65
N ASP A 69 14.87 7.64 11.92
CA ASP A 69 16.17 7.03 12.22
C ASP A 69 17.29 8.07 12.10
N GLY A 70 17.23 8.92 11.06
CA GLY A 70 18.14 10.05 10.87
C GLY A 70 18.07 11.06 12.01
N VAL A 71 16.87 11.43 12.45
CA VAL A 71 16.67 12.30 13.62
C VAL A 71 17.26 11.67 14.89
N SER A 72 17.03 10.38 15.11
CA SER A 72 17.56 9.67 16.28
C SER A 72 19.09 9.63 16.29
N MET A 73 19.70 9.45 15.11
CA MET A 73 21.15 9.51 14.95
C MET A 73 21.69 10.91 15.22
N LEU A 74 21.02 11.95 14.71
CA LEU A 74 21.40 13.35 14.97
C LEU A 74 21.29 13.69 16.45
N GLN A 75 20.23 13.26 17.15
CA GLN A 75 20.08 13.46 18.59
C GLN A 75 21.20 12.76 19.38
N THR A 76 21.60 11.56 18.95
CA THR A 76 22.73 10.84 19.57
C THR A 76 24.05 11.59 19.34
N ALA A 77 24.25 12.14 18.14
CA ALA A 77 25.42 12.95 17.83
C ALA A 77 25.43 14.27 18.62
N GLU A 78 24.29 14.96 18.76
CA GLU A 78 24.13 16.17 19.57
C GLU A 78 24.48 15.91 21.04
N GLY A 79 24.00 14.80 21.61
CA GLY A 79 24.37 14.39 22.96
C GLY A 79 25.87 14.15 23.11
N ALA A 80 26.48 13.44 22.17
CA ALA A 80 27.93 13.20 22.18
C ALA A 80 28.75 14.50 22.05
N LEU A 81 28.31 15.43 21.20
CA LEU A 81 28.96 16.74 21.05
C LEU A 81 28.83 17.60 22.32
N GLY A 82 27.72 17.48 23.05
CA GLY A 82 27.56 18.13 24.36
C GLY A 82 28.61 17.67 25.37
N GLU A 83 28.92 16.37 25.40
CA GLU A 83 29.99 15.84 26.27
C GLU A 83 31.38 16.33 25.83
N VAL A 84 31.64 16.41 24.52
CA VAL A 84 32.90 16.95 23.99
C VAL A 84 33.06 18.42 24.38
N ASP A 85 32.01 19.22 24.29
CA ASP A 85 32.04 20.63 24.70
C ASP A 85 32.37 20.78 26.20
N ALA A 86 31.73 19.98 27.06
CA ALA A 86 32.02 19.96 28.48
C ALA A 86 33.49 19.59 28.78
N ILE A 87 34.05 18.61 28.05
CA ILE A 87 35.46 18.23 28.17
C ILE A 87 36.38 19.39 27.75
N LEU A 88 36.08 20.08 26.65
CA LEU A 88 36.89 21.20 26.16
C LEU A 88 36.88 22.37 27.15
N ILE A 89 35.72 22.69 27.75
CA ILE A 89 35.62 23.69 28.81
C ILE A 89 36.50 23.29 29.99
N ARG A 90 36.41 22.03 30.43
CA ARG A 90 37.22 21.53 31.54
C ARG A 90 38.72 21.57 31.24
N MET A 91 39.13 21.22 30.03
CA MET A 91 40.53 21.34 29.60
C MET A 91 41.02 22.77 29.65
N ARG A 92 40.19 23.74 29.25
CA ARG A 92 40.53 25.16 29.32
C ARG A 92 40.67 25.64 30.77
N GLU A 93 39.76 25.24 31.65
CA GLU A 93 39.86 25.53 33.09
C GLU A 93 41.17 25.00 33.69
N LEU A 94 41.56 23.77 33.32
CA LEU A 94 42.80 23.15 33.79
C LEU A 94 44.05 23.87 33.25
N ALA A 95 44.01 24.34 32.01
CA ALA A 95 45.11 25.09 31.41
C ALA A 95 45.29 26.48 32.04
N GLU A 96 44.21 27.13 32.50
CA GLU A 96 44.29 28.41 33.24
C GLU A 96 44.76 28.21 34.70
N GLN A 97 44.63 26.99 35.25
CA GLN A 97 45.08 26.64 36.60
C GLN A 97 46.57 26.24 36.70
N ALA A 98 47.24 25.98 35.59
CA ALA A 98 48.65 25.57 35.49
C ALA A 98 49.59 26.75 35.24
#